data_AF-A0A392ND68-F1
#
_entry.id   AF-A0A392ND68-F1
#
_cell.length_a   1.000
_cell.length_b   1.000
_cell.length_c   1.000
_cell.angle_alpha   90.00
_cell.angle_beta   90.00
_cell.angle_gamma   90.00
#
_symmetry.space_group_name_H-M   'P 1'
#
loop_
_entity.id
_entity.type
_entity.pdbx_description
1 polymer ?
#
loop_
_entity_poly.entity_id
_entity_poly.type
_entity_poly.pdbx_seq_one_letter_code
_entity_poly.pdbx_strand_id
1 'polypeptide(L)'
;MANDIWCNMFQYATVECLTTTVSDHYPLLLECDPKPVQHRHLKHFKFENAWLVEPDFDPFVKQHWGNYGSMNITRKLDNCASDLTSWSKDNCNKTRKEIEKCKKNLERARLQTSPSNINYFNALRKRLDTLLVKDDMYWRQRAKTFWYREGDLNTRYFHAAATSRKQVNRINYLEDANGDLCRDLDGMKG
;
A
#
# COMPACT_ATOMS: atom_id res chain seq x y z
N MET A 1 25.16 3.84 -3.14
CA MET A 1 24.08 2.84 -3.01
C MET A 1 23.21 3.27 -1.83
N ALA A 2 21.90 3.47 -2.03
CA ALA A 2 20.99 3.90 -0.96
C ALA A 2 20.40 2.67 -0.24
N ASN A 3 20.30 2.72 1.09
CA ASN A 3 19.71 1.65 1.89
C ASN A 3 18.22 1.93 2.19
N ASP A 4 17.52 0.93 2.74
CA ASP A 4 16.07 1.02 3.02
C ASP A 4 15.68 2.24 3.87
N ILE A 5 16.57 2.63 4.79
CA ILE A 5 16.34 3.77 5.69
C ILE A 5 16.33 5.06 4.89
N TRP A 6 17.33 5.26 4.02
CA TRP A 6 17.42 6.42 3.14
C TRP A 6 16.23 6.48 2.17
N CYS A 7 15.86 5.37 1.54
CA CYS A 7 14.72 5.32 0.62
C CYS A 7 13.37 5.61 1.32
N ASN A 8 13.24 5.28 2.61
CA ASN A 8 12.06 5.62 3.40
C ASN A 8 12.02 7.09 3.81
N MET A 9 13.18 7.72 4.04
CA MET A 9 13.29 9.15 4.35
C MET A 9 13.08 10.02 3.11
N PHE A 10 13.71 9.66 1.98
CA PHE A 10 13.69 10.42 0.74
C PHE A 10 12.92 9.68 -0.35
N GLN A 11 11.62 9.44 -0.10
CA GLN A 11 10.77 8.65 -1.02
C GLN A 11 10.60 9.27 -2.40
N TYR A 12 10.88 10.57 -2.52
CA TYR A 12 10.71 11.34 -3.74
C TYR A 12 12.02 11.74 -4.40
N ALA A 13 13.17 11.36 -3.84
CA ALA A 13 14.45 11.81 -4.38
C ALA A 13 14.62 11.42 -5.86
N THR A 14 15.17 12.36 -6.63
CA THR A 14 15.45 12.18 -8.05
C THR A 14 16.93 12.42 -8.31
N VAL A 15 17.49 11.66 -9.24
CA VAL A 15 18.85 11.86 -9.74
C VAL A 15 18.74 12.15 -11.22
N GLU A 16 19.27 13.30 -11.64
CA GLU A 16 19.34 13.70 -13.05
C GLU A 16 20.81 13.77 -13.48
N CYS A 17 21.11 13.20 -14.64
CA CYS A 17 22.43 13.25 -15.24
C CYS A 17 22.46 14.45 -16.17
N LEU A 18 23.11 15.53 -15.74
CA LEU A 18 23.17 16.76 -16.52
C LEU A 18 24.16 16.58 -17.69
N THR A 19 23.72 16.89 -18.90
CA THR A 19 24.59 16.87 -20.07
C THR A 19 25.36 18.18 -20.16
N THR A 20 26.69 18.10 -20.29
CA THR A 20 27.53 19.27 -20.56
C THR A 20 28.12 19.15 -21.95
N THR A 21 28.17 20.26 -22.69
CA THR A 21 28.74 20.30 -24.05
C THR A 21 30.27 20.46 -24.03
N VAL A 22 30.86 20.72 -22.86
CA VAL A 22 32.25 21.19 -22.72
C VAL A 22 33.10 20.28 -21.84
N SER A 23 32.50 19.28 -21.18
CA SER A 23 33.19 18.31 -20.34
C SER A 23 32.66 16.90 -20.62
N ASP A 24 33.58 15.94 -20.63
CA ASP A 24 33.33 14.50 -20.66
C ASP A 24 32.82 13.96 -19.31
N HIS A 25 32.72 14.80 -18.29
CA HIS A 25 32.06 14.49 -17.03
C HIS A 25 30.58 14.88 -17.06
N TYR A 26 29.73 13.95 -16.64
CA TYR A 26 28.30 14.18 -16.46
C TYR A 26 27.98 14.46 -14.98
N PRO A 27 27.72 15.71 -14.58
CA PRO A 27 27.35 16.01 -13.21
C PRO A 27 26.01 15.35 -12.85
N LEU A 28 25.97 14.71 -11.68
CA LEU A 28 24.74 14.14 -11.12
C LEU A 28 24.09 15.18 -10.20
N LEU A 29 22.88 15.61 -10.55
CA LEU A 29 22.03 16.42 -9.69
C LEU A 29 21.15 15.50 -8.85
N LEU A 30 21.43 15.42 -7.55
CA LEU A 30 20.58 14.73 -6.58
C LEU A 30 19.65 15.75 -5.91
N GLU A 31 18.35 15.61 -6.15
CA GLU A 31 17.31 16.37 -5.47
C GLU A 31 16.64 15.47 -4.42
N CYS A 32 16.82 15.76 -3.14
CA CYS A 32 16.36 14.88 -2.05
C CYS A 32 14.88 15.07 -1.69
N ASP A 33 14.33 16.27 -1.91
CA ASP A 33 12.95 16.62 -1.59
C ASP A 33 12.30 17.46 -2.70
N PRO A 34 12.17 16.90 -3.92
CA PRO A 34 11.51 17.60 -5.01
C PRO A 34 10.04 17.81 -4.66
N LYS A 35 9.50 18.98 -5.05
CA LYS A 35 8.07 19.25 -4.92
C LYS A 35 7.28 18.12 -5.58
N PRO A 36 6.45 17.38 -4.84
CA PRO A 36 5.75 16.24 -5.42
C PRO A 36 4.74 16.76 -6.45
N VAL A 37 4.91 16.36 -7.70
CA VAL A 37 3.86 16.48 -8.72
C VAL A 37 2.67 15.66 -8.23
N GLN A 38 1.64 16.35 -7.74
CA GLN A 38 0.42 15.70 -7.22
C GLN A 38 -0.46 15.29 -8.39
N HIS A 39 -0.20 14.12 -8.95
CA HIS A 39 -1.12 13.51 -9.89
C HIS A 39 -2.47 13.30 -9.21
N ARG A 40 -3.53 13.95 -9.71
CA ARG A 40 -4.91 13.51 -9.45
C ARG A 40 -5.10 12.19 -10.18
N HIS A 41 -4.58 11.12 -9.59
CA HIS A 41 -4.92 9.79 -10.04
C HIS A 41 -6.43 9.64 -9.88
N LEU A 42 -7.12 9.44 -11.00
CA LEU A 42 -8.45 8.86 -10.97
C LEU A 42 -8.32 7.55 -10.18
N LYS A 43 -8.88 7.52 -8.98
CA LYS A 43 -8.84 6.34 -8.12
C LYS A 43 -9.77 5.31 -8.73
N HIS A 44 -9.23 4.52 -9.64
CA HIS A 44 -9.88 3.31 -10.12
C HIS A 44 -10.01 2.36 -8.95
N PHE A 45 -11.17 1.69 -8.87
CA PHE A 45 -11.38 0.65 -7.88
C PHE A 45 -10.31 -0.42 -8.00
N LYS A 46 -9.75 -0.82 -6.85
CA LYS A 46 -8.82 -1.93 -6.75
C LYS A 46 -9.27 -2.81 -5.59
N PHE A 47 -9.46 -4.07 -5.90
CA PHE A 47 -9.74 -5.09 -4.89
C PHE A 47 -8.49 -5.35 -4.04
N GLU A 48 -8.62 -5.41 -2.72
CA GLU A 48 -7.53 -5.80 -1.83
C GLU A 48 -7.75 -7.22 -1.31
N ASN A 49 -6.77 -8.11 -1.52
CA ASN A 49 -6.87 -9.50 -1.09
C ASN A 49 -7.03 -9.64 0.43
N ALA A 50 -6.50 -8.67 1.18
CA ALA A 50 -6.65 -8.56 2.62
C ALA A 50 -8.12 -8.46 3.09
N TRP A 51 -9.05 -8.09 2.20
CA TRP A 51 -10.49 -8.05 2.53
C TRP A 51 -11.08 -9.45 2.72
N LEU A 52 -10.52 -10.46 2.06
CA LEU A 52 -10.99 -11.86 2.17
C LEU A 52 -10.79 -12.46 3.57
N VAL A 53 -9.94 -11.84 4.39
CA VAL A 53 -9.69 -12.27 5.78
C VAL A 53 -10.68 -11.62 6.76
N GLU A 54 -11.40 -10.58 6.34
CA GLU A 54 -12.38 -9.94 7.20
C GLU A 54 -13.64 -10.81 7.35
N PRO A 55 -14.09 -11.08 8.58
CA PRO A 55 -15.27 -11.91 8.81
C PRO A 55 -16.53 -11.31 8.18
N ASP A 56 -16.59 -9.98 8.09
CA ASP A 56 -17.75 -9.26 7.59
C ASP A 56 -17.75 -9.09 6.06
N PHE A 57 -16.66 -9.46 5.37
CA PHE A 57 -16.54 -9.24 3.93
C PHE A 57 -17.58 -10.03 3.12
N ASP A 58 -17.64 -11.35 3.34
CA ASP A 58 -18.58 -12.23 2.64
C ASP A 58 -20.05 -11.85 2.89
N PRO A 59 -20.49 -11.64 4.16
CA PRO A 59 -21.82 -11.13 4.45
C PRO A 59 -22.11 -9.79 3.76
N PHE A 60 -21.17 -8.84 3.80
CA PHE A 60 -21.31 -7.52 3.21
C PHE A 60 -21.56 -7.61 1.69
N VAL A 61 -20.72 -8.36 0.97
CA VAL A 61 -20.84 -8.51 -0.48
C VAL A 61 -22.16 -9.20 -0.84
N LYS A 62 -22.54 -10.29 -0.16
CA LYS A 62 -23.80 -11.01 -0.43
C LYS A 62 -25.02 -10.12 -0.24
N GLN A 63 -25.05 -9.36 0.86
CA GLN A 63 -26.15 -8.45 1.16
C GLN A 63 -26.29 -7.36 0.09
N HIS A 64 -25.20 -6.64 -0.19
CA HIS A 64 -25.22 -5.55 -1.16
C HIS A 64 -25.50 -6.04 -2.58
N TRP A 65 -24.94 -7.19 -2.97
CA TRP A 65 -25.17 -7.77 -4.29
C TRP A 65 -26.63 -8.14 -4.56
N GLY A 66 -27.34 -8.60 -3.53
CA GLY A 66 -28.79 -8.86 -3.57
C GLY A 66 -29.60 -7.59 -3.78
N ASN A 67 -29.19 -6.49 -3.13
CA ASN A 67 -29.91 -5.21 -3.16
C ASN A 67 -29.84 -4.48 -4.51
N TYR A 68 -28.85 -4.78 -5.35
CA TYR A 68 -28.75 -4.19 -6.69
C TYR A 68 -29.82 -4.67 -7.67
N GLY A 69 -30.63 -5.68 -7.30
CA GLY A 69 -31.75 -6.15 -8.10
C GLY A 69 -31.36 -6.73 -9.47
N SER A 70 -32.21 -6.48 -10.47
CA SER A 70 -32.10 -6.95 -11.86
C SER A 70 -31.25 -6.07 -12.77
N MET A 71 -30.40 -5.20 -12.20
CA MET A 71 -29.44 -4.43 -12.98
C MET A 71 -28.53 -5.35 -13.81
N ASN A 72 -28.07 -4.86 -14.96
CA ASN A 72 -27.06 -5.56 -15.73
C ASN A 72 -25.76 -5.74 -14.91
N ILE A 73 -24.98 -6.76 -15.27
CA ILE A 73 -23.80 -7.14 -14.50
C ILE A 73 -22.78 -6.00 -14.34
N THR A 74 -22.59 -5.17 -15.37
CA THR A 74 -21.66 -4.03 -15.32
C THR A 74 -22.04 -3.02 -14.25
N ARG A 75 -23.32 -2.62 -14.19
CA ARG A 75 -23.82 -1.70 -13.16
C ARG A 75 -23.75 -2.33 -11.76
N LYS A 76 -24.00 -3.64 -11.62
CA LYS A 76 -23.84 -4.33 -10.33
C LYS A 76 -22.39 -4.30 -9.86
N LEU A 77 -21.43 -4.50 -10.78
CA LEU A 77 -20.00 -4.41 -10.48
C LEU A 77 -19.58 -2.99 -10.07
N ASP A 78 -20.06 -1.96 -10.78
CA ASP A 78 -19.74 -0.56 -10.45
C ASP A 78 -20.27 -0.16 -9.06
N ASN A 79 -21.51 -0.55 -8.75
CA ASN A 79 -22.10 -0.31 -7.44
C ASN A 79 -21.34 -1.06 -6.34
N CYS A 80 -20.99 -2.33 -6.58
CA CYS A 80 -20.19 -3.13 -5.65
C CYS A 80 -18.81 -2.52 -5.41
N ALA A 81 -18.16 -2.04 -6.47
CA ALA A 81 -16.88 -1.35 -6.39
C ALA A 81 -16.99 -0.06 -5.55
N SER A 82 -18.05 0.73 -5.72
CA SER A 82 -18.31 1.94 -4.93
C SER A 82 -18.54 1.62 -3.45
N ASP A 83 -19.36 0.62 -3.16
CA ASP A 83 -19.70 0.19 -1.80
C ASP A 83 -18.45 -0.36 -1.09
N LEU A 84 -17.67 -1.23 -1.75
CA LEU A 84 -16.41 -1.74 -1.24
C LEU A 84 -15.35 -0.65 -1.04
N THR A 85 -15.32 0.36 -1.91
CA THR A 85 -14.44 1.52 -1.74
C THR A 85 -14.79 2.29 -0.48
N SER A 86 -16.07 2.42 -0.16
CA SER A 86 -16.53 3.11 1.05
C SER A 86 -16.29 2.28 2.30
N TRP A 87 -16.59 0.98 2.26
CA TRP A 87 -16.34 0.02 3.34
C TRP A 87 -14.84 -0.10 3.70
N SER A 88 -13.97 -0.10 2.69
CA SER A 88 -12.53 -0.38 2.89
C SER A 88 -11.72 0.80 3.41
N LYS A 89 -12.19 2.05 3.27
CA LYS A 89 -11.52 3.26 3.81
C LYS A 89 -11.20 3.14 5.29
N ASP A 90 -12.12 2.54 6.02
CA ASP A 90 -12.03 2.30 7.44
C ASP A 90 -11.06 1.17 7.77
N ASN A 91 -10.99 0.15 6.91
CA ASN A 91 -10.36 -1.12 7.22
C ASN A 91 -8.81 -1.08 7.17
N CYS A 92 -8.24 -0.39 6.18
CA CYS A 92 -6.78 -0.31 6.01
C CYS A 92 -6.09 0.44 7.16
N ASN A 93 -6.64 1.59 7.57
CA ASN A 93 -6.07 2.39 8.65
C ASN A 93 -6.24 1.74 10.04
N LYS A 94 -7.31 0.94 10.22
CA LYS A 94 -7.55 0.20 11.47
C LYS A 94 -6.50 -0.90 11.67
N THR A 95 -6.16 -1.65 10.63
CA THR A 95 -5.23 -2.81 10.73
C THR A 95 -3.90 -2.47 11.38
N ARG A 96 -3.17 -1.47 10.87
CA ARG A 96 -1.85 -1.11 11.41
C ARG A 96 -1.92 -0.58 12.84
N LYS A 97 -2.95 0.23 13.16
CA LYS A 97 -3.16 0.73 14.53
C LYS A 97 -3.48 -0.41 15.50
N GLU A 98 -4.25 -1.40 15.04
CA GLU A 98 -4.59 -2.58 15.84
C GLU A 98 -3.40 -3.50 16.08
N ILE A 99 -2.51 -3.68 15.11
CA ILE A 99 -1.25 -4.43 15.30
C ILE A 99 -0.45 -3.82 16.45
N GLU A 100 -0.22 -2.51 16.41
CA GLU A 100 0.54 -1.80 17.44
C GLU A 100 -0.16 -1.85 18.81
N LYS A 101 -1.48 -1.76 18.83
CA LYS A 101 -2.28 -1.92 20.05
C LYS A 101 -2.14 -3.33 20.63
N CYS A 102 -2.23 -4.37 19.80
CA CYS A 102 -2.10 -5.76 20.23
C CYS A 102 -0.70 -6.04 20.79
N LYS A 103 0.37 -5.58 20.11
CA LYS A 103 1.75 -5.69 20.60
C LYS A 103 1.93 -5.04 21.97
N LYS A 104 1.47 -3.79 22.14
CA LYS A 104 1.54 -3.07 23.43
C LYS A 104 0.78 -3.80 24.53
N ASN A 105 -0.39 -4.34 24.22
CA ASN A 105 -1.20 -5.07 25.19
C ASN A 105 -0.58 -6.43 25.57
N LEU A 106 0.05 -7.12 24.63
CA LEU A 106 0.80 -8.36 24.90
C LEU A 106 1.98 -8.10 25.83
N GLU A 107 2.75 -7.04 25.60
CA GLU A 107 3.86 -6.67 26.48
C GLU A 107 3.38 -6.32 27.89
N ARG A 108 2.27 -5.57 28.02
CA ARG A 108 1.65 -5.31 29.33
C ARG A 108 1.16 -6.58 30.01
N ALA A 109 0.53 -7.49 29.26
CA ALA A 109 0.03 -8.74 29.80
C ALA A 109 1.16 -9.68 30.25
N ARG A 110 2.34 -9.66 29.58
CA ARG A 110 3.53 -10.41 30.02
C ARG A 110 4.05 -9.98 31.39
N LEU A 111 3.92 -8.70 31.72
CA LEU A 111 4.41 -8.13 32.97
C LEU A 111 3.48 -8.41 34.17
N GLN A 112 2.26 -8.91 33.94
CA GLN A 112 1.26 -9.16 34.98
C GLN A 112 0.88 -10.64 35.03
N THR A 113 1.68 -11.48 35.68
CA THR A 113 1.41 -12.94 35.70
C THR A 113 0.26 -13.28 36.67
N SER A 114 -0.94 -13.55 36.13
CA SER A 114 -2.10 -14.05 36.86
C SER A 114 -2.81 -15.15 36.04
N PRO A 115 -3.38 -16.21 36.65
CA PRO A 115 -4.05 -17.30 35.93
C PRO A 115 -5.18 -16.83 35.00
N SER A 116 -5.91 -15.78 35.39
CA SER A 116 -6.98 -15.15 34.58
C SER A 116 -6.44 -14.44 33.33
N ASN A 117 -5.14 -14.18 33.26
CA ASN A 117 -4.49 -13.45 32.18
C ASN A 117 -4.12 -14.35 30.98
N ILE A 118 -4.10 -15.69 31.15
CA ILE A 118 -3.68 -16.62 30.08
C ILE A 118 -4.65 -16.59 28.89
N ASN A 119 -5.95 -16.59 29.17
CA ASN A 119 -6.98 -16.54 28.11
C ASN A 119 -6.94 -15.22 27.33
N TYR A 120 -6.77 -14.10 28.04
CA TYR A 120 -6.62 -12.79 27.43
C TYR A 120 -5.35 -12.71 26.58
N PHE A 121 -4.23 -13.21 27.09
CA PHE A 121 -2.96 -13.27 26.37
C PHE A 121 -3.08 -14.10 25.08
N ASN A 122 -3.69 -15.29 25.15
CA ASN A 122 -3.91 -16.14 23.98
C ASN A 122 -4.85 -15.48 22.96
N ALA A 123 -5.90 -14.79 23.41
CA ALA A 123 -6.79 -14.05 22.54
C ALA A 123 -6.07 -12.90 21.81
N LEU A 124 -5.24 -12.13 22.52
CA LEU A 124 -4.41 -11.08 21.92
C LEU A 124 -3.42 -11.64 20.90
N ARG A 125 -2.78 -12.77 21.21
CA ARG A 125 -1.83 -13.43 20.30
C ARG A 125 -2.54 -13.88 19.02
N LYS A 126 -3.67 -14.58 19.15
CA LYS A 126 -4.47 -15.00 18.00
C LYS A 126 -4.93 -13.81 17.15
N ARG A 127 -5.37 -12.72 17.79
CA ARG A 127 -5.75 -11.48 17.08
C ARG A 127 -4.57 -10.86 16.34
N LEU A 128 -3.40 -10.81 16.98
CA LEU A 128 -2.18 -10.29 16.34
C LEU A 128 -1.80 -11.14 15.12
N ASP A 129 -1.85 -12.47 15.23
CA ASP A 129 -1.54 -13.38 14.12
C ASP A 129 -2.46 -13.12 12.91
N THR A 130 -3.77 -12.98 13.14
CA THR A 130 -4.73 -12.61 12.08
C THR A 130 -4.41 -11.27 11.43
N LEU A 131 -4.07 -10.26 12.23
CA LEU A 131 -3.74 -8.93 11.74
C LEU A 131 -2.43 -8.92 10.94
N LEU A 132 -1.44 -9.73 11.34
CA LEU A 132 -0.18 -9.87 10.61
C LEU A 132 -0.36 -10.58 9.26
N VAL A 133 -1.19 -11.62 9.19
CA VAL A 133 -1.56 -12.26 7.92
C VAL A 133 -2.21 -11.24 6.97
N LYS A 134 -3.10 -10.41 7.50
CA LYS A 134 -3.76 -9.35 6.71
C LYS A 134 -2.77 -8.31 6.18
N ASP A 135 -1.87 -7.82 7.03
CA ASP A 135 -0.83 -6.86 6.63
C ASP A 135 0.13 -7.47 5.59
N ASP A 136 0.52 -8.73 5.77
CA ASP A 136 1.33 -9.48 4.82
C ASP A 136 0.65 -9.61 3.45
N MET A 137 -0.62 -10.00 3.40
CA MET A 137 -1.39 -10.03 2.14
C MET A 137 -1.44 -8.66 1.45
N TYR A 138 -1.64 -7.60 2.22
CA TYR A 138 -1.69 -6.22 1.72
C TYR A 138 -0.35 -5.79 1.09
N TRP A 139 0.78 -6.12 1.72
CA TRP A 139 2.11 -5.76 1.21
C TRP A 139 2.55 -6.65 0.05
N ARG A 140 2.25 -7.95 0.08
CA ARG A 140 2.50 -8.87 -1.05
C ARG A 140 1.81 -8.39 -2.32
N GLN A 141 0.54 -8.00 -2.22
CA GLN A 141 -0.20 -7.50 -3.38
C GLN A 141 0.44 -6.25 -3.99
N ARG A 142 0.98 -5.35 -3.15
CA ARG A 142 1.68 -4.13 -3.61
C ARG A 142 3.06 -4.41 -4.18
N ALA A 143 3.79 -5.37 -3.61
CA ALA A 143 5.07 -5.83 -4.14
C ALA A 143 4.91 -6.56 -5.49
N LYS A 144 3.71 -7.05 -5.83
CA LYS A 144 3.43 -7.94 -6.98
C LYS A 144 4.30 -9.21 -6.99
N THR A 145 4.75 -9.66 -5.82
CA THR A 145 5.57 -10.86 -5.64
C THR A 145 4.68 -12.04 -5.28
N PHE A 146 3.99 -12.60 -6.28
CA PHE A 146 3.06 -13.71 -6.11
C PHE A 146 3.73 -15.10 -6.10
N TRP A 147 5.00 -15.19 -6.50
CA TRP A 147 5.77 -16.43 -6.63
C TRP A 147 6.45 -16.89 -5.33
N TYR A 148 6.47 -16.04 -4.30
CA TYR A 148 6.98 -16.41 -2.99
C TYR A 148 5.90 -17.13 -2.18
N ARG A 149 5.86 -18.47 -2.32
CA ARG A 149 5.06 -19.36 -1.48
C ARG A 149 5.93 -19.88 -0.33
N GLU A 150 5.37 -19.73 0.87
CA GLU A 150 5.73 -20.43 2.12
C GLU A 150 6.94 -19.92 2.90
N GLY A 151 6.78 -19.95 4.23
CA GLY A 151 7.87 -19.85 5.20
C GLY A 151 7.64 -18.79 6.26
N ASP A 152 7.72 -17.52 5.87
CA ASP A 152 7.83 -16.44 6.85
C ASP A 152 6.96 -15.23 6.50
N LEU A 153 6.36 -14.60 7.52
CA LEU A 153 5.64 -13.33 7.43
C LEU A 153 6.65 -12.20 7.23
N ASN A 154 7.28 -12.16 6.06
CA ASN A 154 8.34 -11.20 5.76
C ASN A 154 7.77 -9.86 5.27
N THR A 155 6.90 -9.26 6.10
CA THR A 155 6.27 -7.97 5.78
C THR A 155 7.32 -6.90 5.47
N ARG A 156 8.47 -6.92 6.14
CA ARG A 156 9.58 -5.97 5.88
C ARG A 156 10.12 -6.09 4.45
N TYR A 157 10.33 -7.30 3.94
CA TYR A 157 10.74 -7.51 2.56
C TYR A 157 9.67 -6.99 1.59
N PHE A 158 8.40 -7.35 1.79
CA PHE A 158 7.32 -6.90 0.90
C PHE A 158 7.10 -5.39 0.96
N HIS A 159 7.27 -4.78 2.13
CA HIS A 159 7.30 -3.33 2.31
C HIS A 159 8.40 -2.70 1.46
N ALA A 160 9.65 -3.16 1.57
CA ALA A 160 10.77 -2.63 0.82
C ALA A 160 10.58 -2.80 -0.69
N ALA A 161 10.15 -3.99 -1.13
CA ALA A 161 9.85 -4.28 -2.52
C ALA A 161 8.72 -3.40 -3.07
N ALA A 162 7.64 -3.20 -2.30
CA ALA A 162 6.55 -2.30 -2.67
C ALA A 162 7.00 -0.83 -2.77
N THR A 163 7.85 -0.36 -1.84
CA THR A 163 8.43 0.99 -1.88
C THR A 163 9.31 1.18 -3.10
N SER A 164 10.22 0.25 -3.37
CA SER A 164 11.07 0.28 -4.57
C SER A 164 10.23 0.30 -5.85
N ARG A 165 9.22 -0.57 -5.93
CA ARG A 165 8.30 -0.60 -7.06
C ARG A 165 7.52 0.72 -7.21
N LYS A 166 7.10 1.36 -6.13
CA LYS A 166 6.45 2.67 -6.15
C LYS A 166 7.38 3.74 -6.72
N GLN A 167 8.66 3.72 -6.34
CA GLN A 167 9.67 4.65 -6.86
C GLN A 167 9.90 4.45 -8.37
N VAL A 168 10.07 3.20 -8.82
CA VAL A 168 10.29 2.89 -10.25
C VAL A 168 9.09 3.25 -11.12
N ASN A 169 7.86 3.01 -10.65
CA ASN A 169 6.65 3.34 -11.43
C ASN A 169 6.22 4.81 -11.29
N ARG A 170 7.00 5.66 -10.62
CA ARG A 170 6.69 7.08 -10.50
C ARG A 170 7.00 7.75 -11.83
N ILE A 171 5.98 8.33 -12.45
CA ILE A 171 6.15 9.19 -13.62
C ILE A 171 6.57 10.57 -13.10
N ASN A 172 7.84 10.93 -13.34
CA ASN A 172 8.40 12.22 -12.93
C ASN A 172 8.10 13.34 -13.93
N TYR A 173 8.07 13.01 -15.22
CA TYR A 173 7.74 13.90 -16.32
C TYR A 173 7.22 13.09 -17.51
N LEU A 174 6.55 13.74 -18.44
CA LEU A 174 6.27 13.23 -19.79
C LEU A 174 7.07 14.08 -20.78
N GLU A 175 7.56 13.45 -21.83
CA GLU A 175 8.22 14.12 -22.95
C GLU A 175 7.23 14.15 -24.11
N ASP A 176 7.02 15.32 -24.69
CA ASP A 176 6.17 15.46 -25.86
C ASP A 176 6.91 15.10 -27.16
N ALA A 177 6.21 15.17 -28.30
CA ALA A 177 6.81 14.85 -29.60
C ALA A 177 7.92 15.82 -30.04
N ASN A 178 8.04 16.99 -29.40
CA ASN A 178 9.06 18.00 -29.67
C ASN A 178 10.27 17.87 -28.74
N GLY A 179 10.23 16.95 -27.77
CA GLY A 179 11.28 16.78 -26.76
C GLY A 179 11.11 17.67 -25.53
N ASP A 180 9.97 18.36 -25.38
CA ASP A 180 9.71 19.24 -24.25
C ASP A 180 9.20 18.42 -23.05
N LEU A 181 9.82 18.64 -21.89
CA LEU A 181 9.49 17.95 -20.65
C LEU A 181 8.30 18.63 -19.94
N CYS A 182 7.12 18.02 -20.03
CA CYS A 182 5.98 18.38 -19.18
C CYS A 182 6.16 17.81 -17.77
N ARG A 183 6.21 18.70 -16.78
CA ARG A 183 6.25 18.36 -15.35
C ARG A 183 4.96 18.76 -14.63
N ASP A 184 4.03 19.40 -15.33
CA ASP A 184 2.79 20.00 -14.84
C ASP A 184 1.55 19.19 -15.24
N LEU A 185 0.49 19.31 -14.42
CA LEU A 185 -0.71 18.48 -14.54
C LEU A 185 -1.58 18.80 -15.75
N ASP A 186 -1.43 19.98 -16.34
CA ASP A 186 -2.26 20.42 -17.47
C ASP A 186 -1.70 19.96 -18.83
N GLY A 187 -0.37 19.80 -18.95
CA GLY A 187 0.26 19.18 -20.12
C GLY A 187 0.16 17.65 -20.19
N MET A 188 -0.17 16.98 -19.08
CA MET A 188 -0.29 15.50 -19.01
C MET A 188 -1.72 14.95 -19.19
N LYS A 189 -2.71 15.81 -19.45
CA LYS A 189 -4.09 15.38 -19.74
C LYS A 189 -4.23 15.08 -21.24
N GLY A 190 -3.86 13.86 -21.62
CA GLY A 190 -4.38 13.22 -22.83
C GLY A 190 -5.76 12.63 -22.59
#